data_AF-A0A7S1G9D8-F1
#
_entry.id   AF-A0A7S1G9D8-F1
#
_cell.length_a   1.000
_cell.length_b   1.000
_cell.length_c   1.000
_cell.angle_alpha   90.00
_cell.angle_beta   90.00
_cell.angle_gamma   90.00
#
_symmetry.space_group_name_H-M   'P 1'
#
loop_
_entity.id
_entity.type
_entity.pdbx_description
1 polymer ?
#
loop_
_entity_poly.entity_id
_entity_poly.type
_entity_poly.pdbx_seq_one_letter_code
_entity_poly.pdbx_strand_id
1 'polypeptide(L)'
;GIAAQPATGGPTIMDVNSGFMRGPLGLTEIYPDVRYSPAEYAAYASVFDRAAEEIKKEFGGAVKELFFSAPTFVTREVGNPEWQPAEIHDEYWHRHVDKDNTEHYDYSGLLYLSDFGTDFEGGRLAFFEDVVGDDEGGRDLVGTVEPRRGRFAF
;
A
#
# COMPACT_ATOMS: atom_id res chain seq x y z
N GLY A 1 -13.80 6.27 9.92
CA GLY A 1 -12.71 5.78 9.04
C GLY A 1 -11.36 5.97 9.72
N ILE A 2 -10.26 5.84 8.98
CA ILE A 2 -8.87 5.84 9.51
C ILE A 2 -8.57 7.05 10.40
N ALA A 3 -9.06 8.25 10.05
CA ALA A 3 -8.83 9.48 10.84
C ALA A 3 -9.40 9.43 12.27
N ALA A 4 -10.37 8.56 12.54
CA ALA A 4 -10.95 8.38 13.88
C ALA A 4 -10.15 7.40 14.75
N GLN A 5 -9.16 6.69 14.19
CA GLN A 5 -8.34 5.75 14.94
C GLN A 5 -7.26 6.49 15.74
N PRO A 6 -7.03 6.10 17.02
CA PRO A 6 -5.96 6.65 17.84
C PRO A 6 -4.58 6.54 17.18
N ALA A 7 -3.72 7.52 17.41
CA ALA A 7 -2.34 7.51 16.94
C ALA A 7 -1.40 6.85 17.97
N THR A 8 -1.69 5.60 18.36
CA THR A 8 -0.95 4.90 19.42
C THR A 8 0.29 4.15 18.94
N GLY A 9 0.53 4.11 17.63
CA GLY A 9 1.60 3.33 17.00
C GLY A 9 1.05 2.20 16.12
N GLY A 10 1.86 1.77 15.15
CA GLY A 10 1.56 0.68 14.24
C GLY A 10 0.64 1.06 13.07
N PRO A 11 0.23 0.06 12.28
CA PRO A 11 -0.59 0.25 11.10
C PRO A 11 -2.07 0.42 11.45
N THR A 12 -2.75 1.23 10.66
CA THR A 12 -4.21 1.16 10.47
C THR A 12 -4.47 0.91 9.00
N ILE A 13 -5.09 -0.24 8.69
CA ILE A 13 -5.30 -0.71 7.31
C ILE A 13 -6.80 -0.78 7.04
N MET A 14 -7.22 -0.21 5.93
CA MET A 14 -8.59 -0.30 5.41
C MET A 14 -8.57 -0.99 4.06
N ASP A 15 -9.37 -2.04 3.91
CA ASP A 15 -9.74 -2.58 2.60
C ASP A 15 -10.90 -1.75 2.02
N VAL A 16 -10.62 -1.04 0.93
CA VAL A 16 -11.62 -0.21 0.25
C VAL A 16 -12.65 -1.06 -0.48
N ASN A 17 -12.37 -2.30 -0.84
CA ASN A 17 -13.37 -3.12 -1.54
C ASN A 17 -14.43 -3.64 -0.56
N SER A 18 -14.02 -4.13 0.61
CA SER A 18 -14.95 -4.68 1.61
C SER A 18 -15.46 -3.66 2.63
N GLY A 19 -14.73 -2.57 2.87
CA GLY A 19 -15.07 -1.60 3.91
C GLY A 19 -14.65 -2.02 5.32
N PHE A 20 -13.87 -3.11 5.45
CA PHE A 20 -13.28 -3.48 6.73
C PHE A 20 -12.00 -2.68 6.99
N MET A 21 -11.84 -2.25 8.24
CA MET A 21 -10.67 -1.53 8.72
C MET A 21 -10.18 -2.18 10.01
N ARG A 22 -8.88 -2.47 10.08
CA ARG A 22 -8.18 -2.95 11.28
C ARG A 22 -7.25 -1.84 11.77
N GLY A 23 -7.33 -1.53 13.06
CA GLY A 23 -6.44 -0.57 13.73
C GLY A 23 -6.42 -0.78 15.24
N PRO A 24 -5.95 0.20 16.03
CA PRO A 24 -5.83 0.08 17.49
C PRO A 24 -7.14 -0.22 18.24
N LEU A 25 -8.29 0.13 17.66
CA LEU A 25 -9.60 -0.18 18.23
C LEU A 25 -10.15 -1.55 17.80
N GLY A 26 -9.38 -2.34 17.05
CA GLY A 26 -9.76 -3.64 16.51
C GLY A 26 -10.27 -3.57 15.06
N LEU A 27 -11.06 -4.59 14.68
CA LEU A 27 -11.69 -4.68 13.36
C LEU A 27 -13.03 -3.94 13.37
N THR A 28 -13.30 -3.10 12.39
CA THR A 28 -14.55 -2.34 12.25
C THR A 28 -14.98 -2.31 10.79
N GLU A 29 -16.29 -2.36 10.54
CA GLU A 29 -16.90 -2.15 9.23
C GLU A 29 -17.31 -0.67 9.10
N ILE A 30 -16.95 0.00 8.00
CA ILE A 30 -17.19 1.44 7.86
C ILE A 30 -18.36 1.81 6.93
N TYR A 31 -18.77 0.90 6.04
CA TYR A 31 -19.79 1.20 5.04
C TYR A 31 -21.23 1.35 5.53
N PRO A 32 -21.67 0.69 6.62
CA PRO A 32 -23.02 0.92 7.15
C PRO A 32 -23.30 2.41 7.39
N ASP A 33 -22.31 3.15 7.89
CA ASP A 33 -22.44 4.54 8.34
C ASP A 33 -21.92 5.59 7.35
N VAL A 34 -21.33 5.17 6.22
CA VAL A 34 -20.72 6.08 5.23
C VAL A 34 -21.54 6.11 3.95
N ARG A 35 -21.76 7.31 3.40
CA ARG A 35 -22.36 7.53 2.08
C ARG A 35 -21.45 8.47 1.30
N TYR A 36 -20.81 7.94 0.27
CA TYR A 36 -20.01 8.76 -0.63
C TYR A 36 -20.91 9.39 -1.70
N SER A 37 -20.58 10.64 -2.03
CA SER A 37 -21.17 11.36 -3.14
C SER A 37 -20.68 10.82 -4.49
N PRO A 38 -21.42 11.05 -5.59
CA PRO A 38 -20.93 10.73 -6.93
C PRO A 38 -19.57 11.34 -7.27
N ALA A 39 -19.27 12.53 -6.73
CA ALA A 39 -17.99 13.20 -6.93
C ALA A 39 -16.83 12.46 -6.24
N GLU A 40 -17.06 11.91 -5.04
CA GLU A 40 -16.05 11.12 -4.33
C GLU A 40 -15.79 9.79 -5.04
N TYR A 41 -16.83 9.12 -5.55
CA TYR A 41 -16.67 7.93 -6.38
C TYR A 41 -15.90 8.23 -7.68
N ALA A 42 -16.20 9.35 -8.34
CA ALA A 42 -15.49 9.77 -9.54
C ALA A 42 -14.01 10.08 -9.24
N ALA A 43 -13.72 10.72 -8.11
CA ALA A 43 -12.36 10.97 -7.67
C ALA A 43 -11.60 9.66 -7.44
N TYR A 44 -12.20 8.70 -6.72
CA TYR A 44 -11.62 7.37 -6.50
C TYR A 44 -11.34 6.64 -7.82
N ALA A 45 -12.32 6.58 -8.74
CA ALA A 45 -12.14 5.97 -10.05
C ALA A 45 -10.99 6.61 -10.85
N SER A 46 -10.88 7.95 -10.82
CA SER A 46 -9.84 8.67 -11.55
C SER A 46 -8.42 8.35 -11.08
N VAL A 47 -8.24 7.89 -9.84
CA VAL A 47 -6.92 7.44 -9.34
C VAL A 47 -6.50 6.16 -10.06
N PHE A 48 -7.40 5.19 -10.21
CA PHE A 48 -7.10 3.93 -10.91
C PHE A 48 -6.90 4.14 -12.40
N ASP A 49 -7.69 5.01 -13.02
CA ASP A 49 -7.52 5.33 -14.44
C ASP A 49 -6.11 5.88 -14.69
N ARG A 50 -5.66 6.83 -13.87
CA ARG A 50 -4.32 7.42 -13.97
C ARG A 50 -3.21 6.41 -13.67
N ALA A 51 -3.39 5.56 -12.65
CA ALA A 51 -2.42 4.52 -12.34
C ALA A 51 -2.26 3.54 -13.51
N ALA A 52 -3.37 3.09 -14.10
CA ALA A 52 -3.36 2.21 -15.27
C ALA A 52 -2.72 2.88 -16.49
N GLU A 53 -2.98 4.17 -16.71
CA GLU A 53 -2.35 4.95 -17.79
C GLU A 53 -0.83 5.03 -17.63
N GLU A 54 -0.31 5.32 -16.43
CA GLU A 54 1.13 5.38 -16.18
C GLU A 54 1.81 4.02 -16.38
N ILE A 55 1.20 2.91 -15.92
CA ILE A 55 1.73 1.56 -16.15
C ILE A 55 1.80 1.26 -17.66
N LYS A 56 0.69 1.47 -18.38
CA LYS A 56 0.64 1.18 -19.83
C LYS A 56 1.66 2.01 -20.62
N LYS A 57 1.87 3.26 -20.20
CA LYS A 57 2.83 4.19 -20.81
C LYS A 57 4.27 3.73 -20.58
N GLU A 58 4.61 3.31 -19.36
CA GLU A 58 5.96 2.82 -19.04
C GLU A 58 6.32 1.58 -19.87
N PHE A 59 5.38 0.64 -20.02
CA PHE A 59 5.59 -0.56 -20.82
C PHE A 59 5.27 -0.40 -22.32
N GLY A 60 5.22 0.84 -22.82
CA GLY A 60 5.14 1.13 -24.25
C GLY A 60 3.95 0.50 -24.98
N GLY A 61 2.83 0.29 -24.30
CA GLY A 61 1.63 -0.35 -24.85
C GLY A 61 1.71 -1.88 -25.03
N ALA A 62 2.77 -2.54 -24.53
CA ALA A 62 2.80 -4.00 -24.42
C ALA A 62 1.64 -4.51 -23.54
N VAL A 63 1.30 -3.72 -22.53
CA VAL A 63 0.12 -3.90 -21.70
C VAL A 63 -1.09 -3.29 -22.42
N LYS A 64 -1.91 -4.14 -23.05
CA LYS A 64 -3.12 -3.72 -23.77
C LYS A 64 -4.29 -3.46 -22.81
N GLU A 65 -4.45 -4.35 -21.85
CA GLU A 65 -5.53 -4.35 -20.88
C GLU A 65 -4.95 -4.48 -19.48
N LEU A 66 -5.55 -3.78 -18.52
CA LEU A 66 -5.29 -3.91 -17.10
C LEU A 66 -6.64 -4.04 -16.42
N PHE A 67 -6.76 -5.03 -15.56
CA PHE A 67 -7.95 -5.24 -14.75
C PHE A 67 -7.61 -4.88 -13.32
N PHE A 68 -8.39 -3.98 -12.75
CA PHE A 68 -8.27 -3.64 -11.35
C PHE A 68 -8.74 -4.82 -10.49
N SER A 69 -7.86 -5.34 -9.66
CA SER A 69 -8.10 -6.46 -8.77
C SER A 69 -8.26 -5.99 -7.33
N ALA A 70 -9.13 -6.69 -6.59
CA ALA A 70 -9.19 -6.58 -5.14
C ALA A 70 -8.13 -7.50 -4.50
N PRO A 71 -7.71 -7.20 -3.25
CA PRO A 71 -8.07 -6.02 -2.45
C PRO A 71 -7.24 -4.75 -2.77
N THR A 72 -7.81 -3.58 -2.48
CA THR A 72 -7.08 -2.31 -2.41
C THR A 72 -7.07 -1.76 -1.00
N PHE A 73 -5.86 -1.52 -0.51
CA PHE A 73 -5.64 -1.07 0.85
C PHE A 73 -5.30 0.41 0.91
N VAL A 74 -5.87 1.10 1.90
CA VAL A 74 -5.36 2.39 2.38
C VAL A 74 -4.77 2.15 3.77
N THR A 75 -3.48 2.45 3.90
CA THR A 75 -2.74 2.24 5.14
C THR A 75 -2.26 3.56 5.71
N ARG A 76 -2.42 3.73 7.02
CA ARG A 76 -1.78 4.79 7.80
C ARG A 76 -0.85 4.16 8.82
N GLU A 77 0.43 4.50 8.71
CA GLU A 77 1.44 4.12 9.69
C GLU A 77 1.62 5.21 10.75
N VAL A 78 1.74 4.80 12.00
CA VAL A 78 2.11 5.68 13.10
C VAL A 78 3.37 5.14 13.78
N GLY A 79 4.44 5.92 13.77
CA GLY A 79 5.66 5.57 14.49
C GLY A 79 5.50 5.76 16.01
N ASN A 80 5.81 4.73 16.78
CA ASN A 80 5.94 4.81 18.24
C ASN A 80 7.01 3.82 18.71
N PRO A 81 8.12 4.28 19.34
CA PRO A 81 9.19 3.38 19.82
C PRO A 81 8.76 2.36 20.88
N GLU A 82 7.67 2.63 21.60
CA GLU A 82 7.13 1.73 22.63
C GLU A 82 6.13 0.71 22.05
N TRP A 83 5.66 0.94 20.82
CA TRP A 83 4.72 0.05 20.17
C TRP A 83 5.42 -1.20 19.66
N GLN A 84 4.78 -2.35 19.85
CA GLN A 84 5.23 -3.64 19.34
C GLN A 84 4.05 -4.35 18.68
N PRO A 85 4.27 -5.08 17.58
CA PRO A 85 3.24 -5.91 16.97
C PRO A 85 2.79 -6.98 17.98
N ALA A 86 1.48 -7.15 18.17
CA ALA A 86 0.95 -8.21 19.04
C ALA A 86 0.82 -9.53 18.27
N GLU A 87 0.51 -9.46 16.98
CA GLU A 87 0.44 -10.56 16.02
C GLU A 87 1.37 -10.29 14.82
N ILE A 88 1.72 -11.33 14.06
CA ILE A 88 2.52 -11.17 12.83
C ILE A 88 1.85 -10.22 11.82
N HIS A 89 0.51 -10.17 11.81
CA HIS A 89 -0.25 -9.27 10.96
C HIS A 89 -0.24 -7.81 11.43
N ASP A 90 0.29 -7.55 12.63
CA ASP A 90 0.53 -6.18 13.09
C ASP A 90 1.88 -5.66 12.57
N GLU A 91 2.80 -6.53 12.12
CA GLU A 91 4.04 -6.09 11.46
C GLU A 91 3.71 -5.35 10.17
N TYR A 92 4.10 -4.08 10.11
CA TYR A 92 3.68 -3.20 9.01
C TYR A 92 4.41 -3.47 7.69
N TRP A 93 5.51 -4.24 7.70
CA TRP A 93 6.24 -4.60 6.49
C TRP A 93 6.98 -5.93 6.61
N HIS A 94 6.98 -6.67 5.51
CA HIS A 94 7.88 -7.78 5.28
C HIS A 94 8.40 -7.71 3.85
N ARG A 95 9.60 -8.21 3.59
CA ARG A 95 10.06 -8.42 2.21
C ARG A 95 9.25 -9.58 1.62
N HIS A 96 8.62 -9.34 0.48
CA HIS A 96 7.84 -10.35 -0.22
C HIS A 96 7.72 -10.02 -1.70
N VAL A 97 7.18 -10.98 -2.45
CA VAL A 97 6.71 -10.78 -3.83
C VAL A 97 5.19 -10.85 -3.79
N ASP A 98 4.52 -9.77 -4.17
CA ASP A 98 3.06 -9.66 -4.05
C ASP A 98 2.31 -10.79 -4.77
N LYS A 99 2.82 -11.23 -5.92
CA LYS A 99 2.24 -12.33 -6.70
C LYS A 99 2.25 -13.66 -5.96
N ASP A 100 3.21 -13.90 -5.08
CA ASP A 100 3.26 -15.13 -4.26
C ASP A 100 2.16 -15.13 -3.20
N ASN A 101 1.70 -13.93 -2.77
CA ASN A 101 0.57 -13.77 -1.86
C ASN A 101 -0.77 -13.71 -2.60
N THR A 102 -0.77 -13.22 -3.85
CA THR A 102 -1.97 -13.02 -4.66
C THR A 102 -1.68 -13.30 -6.13
N GLU A 103 -1.92 -14.53 -6.55
CA GLU A 103 -1.51 -15.09 -7.86
C GLU A 103 -1.96 -14.25 -9.06
N HIS A 104 -3.14 -13.64 -8.98
CA HIS A 104 -3.73 -12.84 -10.06
C HIS A 104 -3.14 -11.42 -10.18
N TYR A 105 -2.09 -11.09 -9.43
CA TYR A 105 -1.39 -9.81 -9.58
C TYR A 105 -0.30 -9.93 -10.64
N ASP A 106 -0.39 -9.07 -11.67
CA ASP A 106 0.67 -8.89 -12.66
C ASP A 106 1.51 -7.64 -12.36
N TYR A 107 0.90 -6.64 -11.71
CA TYR A 107 1.54 -5.42 -11.24
C TYR A 107 0.97 -5.04 -9.88
N SER A 108 1.81 -4.46 -9.03
CA SER A 108 1.42 -3.86 -7.77
C SER A 108 1.75 -2.38 -7.80
N GLY A 109 0.89 -1.56 -7.20
CA GLY A 109 1.07 -0.12 -7.18
C GLY A 109 1.00 0.44 -5.77
N LEU A 110 1.95 1.30 -5.41
CA LEU A 110 1.97 2.05 -4.15
C LEU A 110 1.87 3.55 -4.43
N LEU A 111 0.77 4.16 -3.96
CA LEU A 111 0.56 5.61 -4.04
C LEU A 111 0.78 6.26 -2.67
N TYR A 112 1.76 7.14 -2.58
CA TYR A 112 2.01 7.90 -1.36
C TYR A 112 1.07 9.10 -1.23
N LEU A 113 0.41 9.24 -0.07
CA LEU A 113 -0.53 10.33 0.21
C LEU A 113 0.04 11.46 1.11
N SER A 114 1.28 11.28 1.57
CA SER A 114 1.99 12.17 2.48
C SER A 114 3.46 12.34 2.06
N ASP A 115 4.12 13.37 2.58
CA ASP A 115 5.47 13.78 2.18
C ASP A 115 6.54 13.34 3.20
N PHE A 116 7.57 12.64 2.71
CA PHE A 116 8.75 12.29 3.51
C PHE A 116 9.49 13.56 3.99
N GLY A 117 9.97 13.53 5.24
CA GLY A 117 10.71 14.63 5.88
C GLY A 117 9.85 15.83 6.27
N THR A 118 8.56 15.85 5.90
CA THR A 118 7.59 16.87 6.33
C THR A 118 6.52 16.27 7.23
N ASP A 119 5.87 15.20 6.76
CA ASP A 119 4.77 14.55 7.47
C ASP A 119 5.28 13.38 8.34
N PHE A 120 6.37 12.71 7.91
CA PHE A 120 6.96 11.56 8.59
C PHE A 120 8.40 11.28 8.14
N GLU A 121 9.10 10.40 8.87
CA GLU A 121 10.40 9.83 8.50
C GLU A 121 10.28 8.30 8.32
N GLY A 122 11.24 7.68 7.64
CA GLY A 122 11.18 6.25 7.25
C GLY A 122 10.28 5.96 6.04
N GLY A 123 9.76 4.74 5.94
CA GLY A 123 8.71 4.35 4.98
C GLY A 123 9.09 4.28 3.49
N ARG A 124 10.39 4.21 3.16
CA ARG A 124 10.85 4.03 1.78
C ARG A 124 10.45 2.65 1.25
N LEU A 125 9.95 2.59 0.02
CA LEU A 125 9.78 1.33 -0.70
C LEU A 125 11.16 0.85 -1.14
N ALA A 126 11.53 -0.37 -0.76
CA ALA A 126 12.86 -0.94 -0.99
C ALA A 126 12.75 -2.17 -1.90
N PHE A 127 13.61 -2.23 -2.92
CA PHE A 127 13.69 -3.33 -3.87
C PHE A 127 14.93 -4.16 -3.59
N PHE A 128 14.75 -5.48 -3.55
CA PHE A 128 15.81 -6.43 -3.26
C PHE A 128 15.91 -7.46 -4.40
N GLU A 129 17.13 -7.83 -4.75
CA GLU A 129 17.41 -8.92 -5.69
C GLU A 129 18.13 -10.06 -4.97
N ASP A 130 17.93 -11.28 -5.47
CA ASP A 130 18.63 -12.45 -4.97
C ASP A 130 20.12 -12.36 -5.31
N VAL A 131 20.98 -12.70 -4.34
CA VAL A 131 22.42 -12.74 -4.57
C VAL A 131 22.75 -14.00 -5.37
N VAL A 132 23.21 -13.82 -6.60
CA VAL A 132 23.60 -14.94 -7.47
C VAL A 132 24.79 -15.68 -6.86
N GLY A 133 24.60 -16.96 -6.51
CA GLY A 133 25.63 -17.84 -5.97
C GLY A 133 25.71 -17.87 -4.44
N ASP A 134 24.74 -17.28 -3.74
CA ASP A 134 24.59 -17.44 -2.30
C ASP A 134 23.58 -18.57 -1.99
N ASP A 135 24.09 -19.70 -1.50
CA ASP A 135 23.26 -20.84 -1.07
C ASP A 135 22.53 -20.56 0.28
N GLU A 136 22.83 -19.45 0.95
CA GLU A 136 22.17 -19.02 2.21
C GLU A 136 20.95 -18.11 1.98
N GLY A 137 20.61 -17.80 0.72
CA GLY A 137 19.41 -17.03 0.37
C GLY A 137 19.50 -15.54 0.71
N GLY A 138 20.70 -14.95 0.69
CA GLY A 138 20.92 -13.53 0.83
C GLY A 138 20.24 -12.72 -0.27
N ARG A 139 19.79 -11.50 0.08
CA ARG A 139 19.25 -10.53 -0.87
C ARG A 139 19.90 -9.17 -0.70
N ASP A 140 20.30 -8.56 -1.80
CA ASP A 140 20.91 -7.23 -1.84
C ASP A 140 19.87 -6.16 -2.11
N LEU A 141 19.98 -5.03 -1.40
CA LEU A 141 19.18 -3.84 -1.68
C LEU A 141 19.67 -3.21 -2.99
N VAL A 142 18.83 -3.21 -4.01
CA VAL A 142 19.17 -2.68 -5.35
C VAL A 142 18.56 -1.31 -5.63
N GLY A 143 17.56 -0.89 -4.85
CA GLY A 143 16.94 0.42 -5.04
C GLY A 143 15.97 0.79 -3.94
N THR A 144 15.70 2.08 -3.83
CA THR A 144 14.65 2.60 -2.94
C THR A 144 13.88 3.72 -3.61
N VAL A 145 12.59 3.80 -3.33
CA VAL A 145 11.73 4.94 -3.69
C VAL A 145 11.36 5.68 -2.41
N GLU A 146 11.73 6.96 -2.35
CA GLU A 146 11.35 7.84 -1.25
C GLU A 146 9.86 8.22 -1.33
N PRO A 147 9.13 8.32 -0.20
CA PRO A 147 7.76 8.79 -0.23
C PRO A 147 7.62 10.26 -0.62
N ARG A 148 6.61 10.57 -1.44
CA ARG A 148 6.19 11.93 -1.75
C ARG A 148 4.72 11.94 -2.10
N ARG A 149 3.95 12.91 -1.62
CA ARG A 149 2.52 13.01 -1.93
C ARG A 149 2.29 12.98 -3.45
N GLY A 150 1.42 12.07 -3.90
CA GLY A 150 1.10 11.84 -5.30
C GLY A 150 2.15 11.04 -6.08
N ARG A 151 3.23 10.55 -5.45
CA ARG A 151 4.17 9.63 -6.09
C ARG A 151 3.55 8.23 -6.14
N PHE A 152 3.46 7.70 -7.35
CA PHE A 152 3.05 6.34 -7.65
C PHE A 152 4.28 5.53 -8.04
N ALA A 153 4.51 4.41 -7.36
CA ALA A 153 5.55 3.43 -7.67
C ALA A 153 4.87 2.09 -8.01
N PHE A 154 5.36 1.42 -9.06
CA PHE A 154 4.82 0.16 -9.57
C PHE A 154 5.92 -0.65 -10.26
#